data_AF-A0A967SWL3-F1
#
_entry.id   AF-A0A967SWL3-F1
#
_cell.length_a   1.000
_cell.length_b   1.000
_cell.length_c   1.000
_cell.angle_alpha   90.00
_cell.angle_beta   90.00
_cell.angle_gamma   90.00
#
_symmetry.space_group_name_H-M   'P 1'
#
loop_
_entity.id
_entity.type
_entity.pdbx_description
1 polymer ?
#
loop_
_entity_poly.entity_id
_entity_poly.type
_entity_poly.pdbx_seq_one_letter_code
_entity_poly.pdbx_strand_id
1 'polypeptide(L)'
;MKKIEQQIAEIKKELKESPNDGDLLNELGIGYHMLGDYEQAIEYYQQALNQQPEAVKIHFNLANTFYEKKDIEKAINHYMNALDIKPDYVPALNNLADIYELANEDEKARELFEHITEINPEDPMGYFNLGNHHLRNNNSLEAGRCYKKAI
;
A
#
# COMPACT_ATOMS: atom_id res chain seq x y z
N MET A 1 0.34 2.39 21.75
CA MET A 1 1.22 1.30 22.23
C MET A 1 0.47 0.33 23.14
N LYS A 2 0.14 0.66 24.41
CA LYS A 2 -0.55 -0.29 25.34
C LYS A 2 -1.80 -1.00 24.77
N LYS A 3 -2.64 -0.28 24.01
CA LYS A 3 -3.84 -0.87 23.38
C LYS A 3 -3.50 -1.90 22.29
N ILE A 4 -2.44 -1.66 21.51
CA ILE A 4 -2.00 -2.56 20.43
C ILE A 4 -1.36 -3.82 21.03
N GLU A 5 -0.54 -3.66 22.07
CA GLU A 5 0.07 -4.80 22.78
C GLU A 5 -0.99 -5.73 23.40
N GLN A 6 -2.06 -5.14 23.98
CA GLN A 6 -3.18 -5.91 24.50
C GLN A 6 -3.92 -6.66 23.37
N GLN A 7 -4.22 -5.99 22.27
CA GLN A 7 -4.88 -6.60 21.11
C GLN A 7 -4.05 -7.78 20.56
N ILE A 8 -2.73 -7.61 20.41
CA ILE A 8 -1.83 -8.70 20.00
C ILE A 8 -1.90 -9.88 20.96
N ALA A 9 -1.96 -9.64 22.27
CA ALA A 9 -2.06 -10.70 23.27
C ALA A 9 -3.39 -11.47 23.18
N GLU A 10 -4.49 -10.76 22.91
CA GLU A 10 -5.82 -11.35 22.71
C GLU A 10 -5.85 -12.21 21.44
N ILE A 11 -5.39 -11.68 20.30
CA ILE A 11 -5.33 -12.41 19.04
C ILE A 11 -4.42 -13.65 19.15
N LYS A 12 -3.27 -13.53 19.82
CA LYS A 12 -2.38 -14.69 20.08
C LYS A 12 -3.03 -15.78 20.92
N LYS A 13 -3.99 -15.43 21.79
CA LYS A 13 -4.75 -16.43 22.56
C LYS A 13 -5.73 -17.16 21.64
N GLU A 14 -6.43 -16.43 20.78
CA GLU A 14 -7.38 -17.00 19.82
C GLU A 14 -6.69 -17.93 18.81
N LEU A 15 -5.52 -17.53 18.29
CA LEU A 15 -4.71 -18.37 17.39
C LEU A 15 -4.22 -19.68 18.02
N LYS A 16 -4.26 -19.85 19.35
CA LYS A 16 -3.99 -21.18 19.95
C LYS A 16 -5.10 -22.17 19.63
N GLU A 17 -6.31 -21.69 19.42
CA GLU A 17 -7.48 -22.51 19.09
C GLU A 17 -7.65 -22.62 17.56
N SER A 18 -7.24 -21.59 16.80
CA SER A 18 -7.32 -21.53 15.34
C SER A 18 -5.98 -21.10 14.69
N PRO A 19 -4.91 -21.92 14.72
CA PRO A 19 -3.55 -21.50 14.38
C PRO A 19 -3.32 -21.06 12.92
N ASN A 20 -4.24 -21.41 12.02
CA ASN A 20 -4.15 -21.10 10.59
C ASN A 20 -5.23 -20.09 10.16
N ASP A 21 -5.81 -19.33 11.09
CA ASP A 21 -6.74 -18.27 10.74
C ASP A 21 -6.00 -17.10 10.08
N GLY A 22 -6.13 -16.99 8.76
CA GLY A 22 -5.42 -15.99 7.97
C GLY A 22 -5.78 -14.55 8.34
N ASP A 23 -7.01 -14.29 8.80
CA ASP A 23 -7.44 -12.94 9.16
C ASP A 23 -6.80 -12.52 10.48
N LEU A 24 -6.80 -13.41 11.48
CA LEU A 24 -6.11 -13.18 12.76
C LEU A 24 -4.59 -13.04 12.58
N LEU A 25 -3.98 -13.84 11.69
CA LEU A 25 -2.57 -13.71 11.34
C LEU A 25 -2.28 -12.35 10.69
N ASN A 26 -3.13 -11.87 9.77
CA ASN A 26 -3.00 -10.55 9.18
C ASN A 26 -3.16 -9.43 10.23
N GLU A 27 -4.11 -9.56 11.16
CA GLU A 27 -4.28 -8.59 12.26
C GLU A 27 -3.07 -8.54 13.20
N LEU A 28 -2.42 -9.67 13.49
CA LEU A 28 -1.13 -9.66 14.19
C LEU A 28 -0.07 -8.89 13.42
N GLY A 29 0.03 -9.14 12.11
CA GLY A 29 0.93 -8.39 11.24
C GLY A 29 0.72 -6.88 11.34
N ILE A 30 -0.54 -6.43 11.33
CA ILE A 30 -0.92 -5.02 11.48
C ILE A 30 -0.49 -4.50 12.85
N GLY A 31 -0.78 -5.24 13.93
CA GLY A 31 -0.39 -4.85 15.27
C GLY A 31 1.11 -4.64 15.41
N TYR A 32 1.92 -5.59 14.91
CA TYR A 32 3.37 -5.50 14.95
C TYR A 32 3.93 -4.37 14.09
N HIS A 33 3.34 -4.15 12.90
CA HIS A 33 3.69 -3.01 12.06
C HIS A 33 3.47 -1.68 12.79
N MET A 34 2.32 -1.53 13.46
CA MET A 34 2.01 -0.32 14.25
C MET A 34 2.92 -0.12 15.46
N LEU A 35 3.57 -1.17 15.97
CA LEU A 35 4.59 -1.09 17.02
C LEU A 35 5.99 -0.79 16.46
N GLY A 36 6.18 -0.80 15.14
CA GLY A 36 7.47 -0.67 14.49
C GLY A 36 8.32 -1.95 14.49
N ASP A 37 7.76 -3.07 14.94
CA ASP A 37 8.41 -4.39 14.88
C ASP A 37 8.10 -5.02 13.52
N TYR A 38 8.81 -4.53 12.51
CA TYR A 38 8.57 -4.89 11.13
C TYR A 38 8.96 -6.34 10.81
N GLU A 39 9.91 -6.90 11.54
CA GLU A 39 10.30 -8.31 11.44
C GLU A 39 9.13 -9.22 11.81
N GLN A 40 8.50 -9.03 12.97
CA GLN A 40 7.33 -9.81 13.35
C GLN A 40 6.15 -9.54 12.43
N ALA A 41 5.95 -8.29 12.01
CA ALA A 41 4.88 -7.96 11.07
C ALA A 41 4.97 -8.78 9.78
N ILE A 42 6.16 -8.81 9.15
CA ILE A 42 6.41 -9.59 7.92
C ILE A 42 6.16 -11.08 8.16
N GLU A 43 6.62 -11.63 9.29
CA GLU A 43 6.45 -13.05 9.60
C GLU A 43 4.97 -13.44 9.67
N TYR A 44 4.14 -12.67 10.38
CA TYR A 44 2.70 -12.97 10.46
C TYR A 44 1.96 -12.68 9.16
N TYR A 45 2.32 -11.63 8.41
CA TYR A 45 1.74 -11.42 7.10
C TYR A 45 2.08 -12.55 6.12
N GLN A 46 3.30 -13.09 6.15
CA GLN A 46 3.67 -14.21 5.29
C GLN A 46 2.89 -15.48 5.67
N GLN A 47 2.68 -15.73 6.97
CA GLN A 47 1.80 -16.81 7.42
C GLN A 47 0.35 -16.59 6.96
N ALA A 48 -0.16 -15.37 7.07
CA ALA A 48 -1.50 -15.01 6.60
C ALA A 48 -1.64 -15.22 5.08
N LEU A 49 -0.61 -14.84 4.31
CA LEU A 49 -0.56 -15.03 2.86
C LEU A 49 -0.52 -16.52 2.47
N ASN A 50 0.13 -17.37 3.27
CA ASN A 50 0.10 -18.82 3.04
C ASN A 50 -1.32 -19.40 3.17
N GLN A 51 -2.19 -18.78 3.98
CA GLN A 51 -3.59 -19.18 4.11
C GLN A 51 -4.48 -18.51 3.06
N GLN A 52 -4.13 -17.28 2.65
CA GLN A 52 -4.89 -16.46 1.70
C GLN A 52 -3.98 -15.87 0.60
N PRO A 53 -3.52 -16.68 -0.38
CA PRO A 53 -2.51 -16.24 -1.34
C PRO A 53 -2.93 -15.07 -2.24
N GLU A 54 -4.24 -14.89 -2.46
CA GLU A 54 -4.80 -13.83 -3.31
C GLU A 54 -5.32 -12.63 -2.48
N ALA A 55 -4.96 -12.53 -1.21
CA ALA A 55 -5.41 -11.43 -0.37
C ALA A 55 -4.65 -10.13 -0.68
N VAL A 56 -5.24 -9.28 -1.53
CA VAL A 56 -4.76 -7.95 -1.92
C VAL A 56 -4.28 -7.11 -0.71
N LYS A 57 -5.04 -7.12 0.40
CA LYS A 57 -4.70 -6.35 1.61
C LYS A 57 -3.40 -6.84 2.28
N ILE A 58 -3.13 -8.14 2.26
CA ILE A 58 -1.92 -8.70 2.88
C ILE A 58 -0.69 -8.32 2.06
N HIS A 59 -0.77 -8.41 0.73
CA HIS A 59 0.28 -7.90 -0.16
C HIS A 59 0.53 -6.40 0.06
N PHE A 60 -0.52 -5.58 0.11
CA PHE A 60 -0.39 -4.16 0.40
C PHE A 60 0.27 -3.87 1.76
N ASN A 61 -0.11 -4.60 2.81
CA ASN A 61 0.48 -4.43 4.15
C ASN A 61 1.95 -4.87 4.21
N LEU A 62 2.32 -5.96 3.53
CA LEU A 62 3.72 -6.36 3.35
C LEU A 62 4.51 -5.28 2.62
N ALA A 63 3.96 -4.73 1.54
CA ALA A 63 4.60 -3.65 0.78
C ALA A 63 4.88 -2.42 1.65
N ASN A 64 3.89 -1.94 2.40
CA ASN A 64 4.05 -0.84 3.36
C ASN A 64 5.13 -1.16 4.40
N THR A 65 5.17 -2.39 4.90
CA THR A 65 6.14 -2.81 5.92
C THR A 65 7.57 -2.85 5.37
N PHE A 66 7.76 -3.36 4.15
CA PHE A 66 9.06 -3.32 3.48
C PHE A 66 9.49 -1.90 3.14
N TYR A 67 8.55 -1.03 2.75
CA TYR A 67 8.82 0.39 2.52
C TYR A 67 9.33 1.10 3.78
N GLU A 68 8.70 0.86 4.93
CA GLU A 68 9.16 1.40 6.23
C GLU A 68 10.57 0.90 6.59
N LYS A 69 10.86 -0.38 6.29
CA LYS A 69 12.21 -0.97 6.42
C LYS A 69 13.23 -0.47 5.39
N LYS A 70 12.82 0.38 4.46
CA LYS A 70 13.64 0.86 3.33
C LYS A 70 14.08 -0.24 2.36
N ASP A 71 13.41 -1.39 2.37
CA ASP A 71 13.57 -2.44 1.37
C ASP A 71 12.63 -2.16 0.19
N ILE A 72 13.01 -1.16 -0.61
CA ILE A 72 12.17 -0.59 -1.68
C ILE A 72 11.85 -1.64 -2.77
N GLU A 73 12.79 -2.52 -3.08
CA GLU A 73 12.58 -3.57 -4.09
C GLU A 73 11.45 -4.52 -3.69
N LYS A 74 11.46 -5.02 -2.44
CA LYS A 74 10.37 -5.88 -1.96
C LYS A 74 9.06 -5.12 -1.81
N ALA A 75 9.10 -3.84 -1.42
CA ALA A 75 7.90 -3.02 -1.39
C ALA A 75 7.23 -2.95 -2.76
N ILE A 76 7.99 -2.61 -3.81
CA ILE A 76 7.49 -2.59 -5.20
C ILE A 76 6.91 -3.94 -5.59
N ASN A 77 7.63 -5.05 -5.34
CA ASN A 77 7.16 -6.38 -5.69
C ASN A 77 5.81 -6.72 -5.04
N HIS A 78 5.62 -6.37 -3.76
CA HIS A 78 4.35 -6.64 -3.08
C HIS A 78 3.22 -5.69 -3.50
N TYR A 79 3.50 -4.43 -3.84
CA TYR A 79 2.49 -3.56 -4.46
C TYR A 79 2.07 -4.10 -5.82
N MET A 80 3.02 -4.51 -6.66
CA MET A 80 2.74 -5.11 -7.97
C MET A 80 1.90 -6.38 -7.83
N ASN A 81 2.24 -7.29 -6.91
CA ASN A 81 1.40 -8.47 -6.65
C ASN A 81 -0.04 -8.10 -6.23
N ALA A 82 -0.22 -7.06 -5.42
CA ALA A 82 -1.56 -6.57 -5.06
C ALA A 82 -2.33 -6.07 -6.29
N LEU A 83 -1.64 -5.41 -7.23
CA LEU A 83 -2.19 -4.89 -8.48
C LEU A 83 -2.43 -5.99 -9.52
N ASP A 84 -1.63 -7.05 -9.55
CA ASP A 84 -1.86 -8.22 -10.40
C ASP A 84 -3.17 -8.93 -10.03
N ILE A 85 -3.50 -8.98 -8.73
CA ILE A 85 -4.77 -9.54 -8.23
C ILE A 85 -5.92 -8.54 -8.41
N LYS A 86 -5.68 -7.26 -8.10
CA LYS A 86 -6.67 -6.19 -8.23
C LYS A 86 -6.04 -4.94 -8.87
N PRO A 87 -6.13 -4.81 -10.21
CA PRO A 87 -5.49 -3.71 -10.94
C PRO A 87 -5.91 -2.31 -10.49
N ASP A 88 -7.15 -2.17 -10.03
CA ASP A 88 -7.72 -0.89 -9.61
C ASP A 88 -7.62 -0.64 -8.10
N TYR A 89 -6.65 -1.28 -7.42
CA TYR A 89 -6.43 -1.07 -5.99
C TYR A 89 -5.67 0.23 -5.74
N VAL A 90 -6.43 1.35 -5.75
CA VAL A 90 -5.93 2.73 -5.60
C VAL A 90 -4.89 2.95 -4.49
N PRO A 91 -5.00 2.36 -3.28
CA PRO A 91 -3.96 2.52 -2.27
C PRO A 91 -2.58 2.02 -2.70
N ALA A 92 -2.50 0.87 -3.41
CA ALA A 92 -1.23 0.37 -3.93
C ALA A 92 -0.74 1.20 -5.12
N LEU A 93 -1.65 1.64 -6.01
CA LEU A 93 -1.29 2.54 -7.12
C LEU A 93 -0.64 3.83 -6.62
N ASN A 94 -1.25 4.51 -5.64
CA ASN A 94 -0.69 5.74 -5.07
C ASN A 94 0.69 5.51 -4.45
N ASN A 95 0.83 4.52 -3.58
CA ASN A 95 2.11 4.28 -2.90
C ASN A 95 3.22 3.85 -3.88
N LEU A 96 2.87 3.10 -4.93
CA LEU A 96 3.83 2.71 -5.96
C LEU A 96 4.22 3.90 -6.85
N ALA A 97 3.26 4.77 -7.19
CA ALA A 97 3.51 6.00 -7.94
C ALA A 97 4.46 6.94 -7.17
N ASP A 98 4.24 7.12 -5.87
CA ASP A 98 5.13 7.90 -4.99
C ASP A 98 6.56 7.32 -4.97
N ILE A 99 6.69 5.98 -4.93
CA ILE A 99 8.01 5.33 -5.01
C ILE A 99 8.70 5.61 -6.34
N TYR A 100 7.98 5.51 -7.46
CA TYR A 100 8.56 5.79 -8.78
C TYR A 100 8.93 7.28 -8.93
N GLU A 101 8.12 8.17 -8.37
CA GLU A 101 8.43 9.60 -8.36
C GLU A 101 9.70 9.90 -7.57
N LEU A 102 9.87 9.30 -6.38
CA LEU A 102 11.11 9.42 -5.60
C LEU A 102 12.33 8.81 -6.31
N ALA A 103 12.11 7.82 -7.17
CA ALA A 103 13.14 7.21 -8.01
C ALA A 103 13.46 8.00 -9.29
N ASN A 104 12.73 9.08 -9.59
CA ASN A 104 12.75 9.81 -10.87
C ASN A 104 12.36 8.92 -12.07
N GLU A 105 11.51 7.92 -11.83
CA GLU A 105 10.88 7.08 -12.86
C GLU A 105 9.55 7.73 -13.28
N ASP A 106 9.64 8.97 -13.78
CA ASP A 106 8.50 9.88 -13.95
C ASP A 106 7.39 9.32 -14.85
N GLU A 107 7.78 8.60 -15.92
CA GLU A 107 6.81 8.00 -16.83
C GLU A 107 5.94 6.95 -16.13
N LYS A 108 6.55 6.08 -15.31
CA LYS A 108 5.81 5.06 -14.54
C LYS A 108 4.92 5.69 -13.49
N ALA A 109 5.41 6.70 -12.78
CA ALA A 109 4.60 7.43 -11.81
C ALA A 109 3.38 8.09 -12.48
N ARG A 110 3.60 8.74 -13.64
CA ARG A 110 2.53 9.35 -14.44
C ARG A 110 1.48 8.34 -14.87
N GLU A 111 1.88 7.19 -15.43
CA GLU A 111 0.96 6.14 -15.86
C GLU A 111 0.04 5.68 -14.71
N LEU A 112 0.59 5.49 -13.52
CA LEU A 112 -0.19 5.10 -12.34
C LEU A 112 -1.15 6.21 -11.87
N PHE A 113 -0.71 7.47 -11.86
CA PHE A 113 -1.58 8.59 -11.51
C PHE A 113 -2.69 8.82 -12.55
N GLU A 114 -2.39 8.66 -13.84
CA GLU A 114 -3.40 8.69 -14.91
C GLU A 114 -4.42 7.57 -14.72
N HIS A 115 -3.98 6.34 -14.47
CA HIS A 115 -4.87 5.20 -14.17
C HIS A 115 -5.78 5.49 -12.97
N ILE A 116 -5.26 6.09 -11.89
CA ILE A 116 -6.08 6.49 -10.73
C ILE A 116 -7.22 7.46 -11.14
N THR A 117 -6.94 8.42 -12.02
CA THR A 117 -7.97 9.35 -12.51
C THR A 117 -8.99 8.70 -13.44
N GLU A 118 -8.62 7.60 -14.11
CA GLU A 118 -9.52 6.81 -14.94
C GLU A 118 -10.45 5.92 -14.11
N ILE A 119 -9.95 5.36 -13.00
CA ILE A 119 -10.74 4.54 -12.06
C ILE A 119 -11.89 5.35 -11.45
N ASN A 120 -11.62 6.58 -11.02
CA ASN A 120 -12.65 7.47 -10.49
C ASN A 120 -12.49 8.90 -11.03
N PRO A 121 -13.10 9.20 -12.19
CA PRO A 121 -13.00 10.51 -12.83
C PRO A 121 -13.67 11.66 -12.07
N GLU A 122 -14.41 11.36 -10.99
CA GLU A 122 -15.05 12.36 -10.14
C GLU A 122 -14.30 12.56 -8.81
N ASP A 123 -13.24 11.80 -8.54
CA ASP A 123 -12.42 11.98 -7.35
C ASP A 123 -11.42 13.13 -7.53
N PRO A 124 -11.59 14.26 -6.80
CA PRO A 124 -10.67 15.38 -6.90
C PRO A 124 -9.25 15.01 -6.48
N MET A 125 -9.09 14.03 -5.58
CA MET A 125 -7.80 13.64 -5.03
C MET A 125 -6.89 13.01 -6.09
N GLY A 126 -7.45 12.19 -7.00
CA GLY A 126 -6.69 11.60 -8.10
C GLY A 126 -6.08 12.67 -9.01
N TYR A 127 -6.89 13.67 -9.40
CA TYR A 127 -6.39 14.79 -10.21
C TYR A 127 -5.43 15.70 -9.44
N PHE A 128 -5.62 15.87 -8.13
CA PHE A 128 -4.67 16.62 -7.31
C PHE A 128 -3.29 15.95 -7.30
N ASN A 129 -3.23 14.63 -7.14
CA ASN A 129 -1.98 13.87 -7.18
C ASN A 129 -1.29 13.93 -8.55
N LEU A 130 -2.04 13.71 -9.63
CA LEU A 130 -1.52 13.85 -11.00
C LEU A 130 -1.01 15.29 -11.28
N GLY A 131 -1.73 16.29 -10.79
CA GLY A 131 -1.32 17.69 -10.88
C GLY A 131 -0.01 17.98 -10.16
N ASN A 132 0.18 17.43 -8.96
CA ASN A 132 1.42 17.55 -8.20
C ASN A 132 2.60 16.88 -8.91
N HIS A 133 2.38 15.69 -9.48
CA HIS A 133 3.38 15.00 -10.29
C HIS A 133 3.82 15.88 -11.48
N HIS A 134 2.87 16.44 -12.25
CA HIS A 134 3.18 17.35 -13.35
C HIS A 134 3.94 18.59 -12.89
N LEU A 135 3.56 19.18 -11.74
CA LEU A 135 4.23 20.37 -11.20
C LEU A 135 5.69 20.08 -10.85
N ARG A 136 5.97 18.95 -10.18
CA ARG A 136 7.34 18.51 -9.85
C ARG A 136 8.18 18.25 -11.10
N ASN A 137 7.53 17.83 -12.18
CA ASN A 137 8.13 17.62 -13.49
C ASN A 137 8.16 18.85 -14.41
N ASN A 138 7.94 20.06 -13.87
CA ASN A 138 7.93 21.33 -14.62
C ASN A 138 6.87 21.43 -15.74
N ASN A 139 5.85 20.58 -15.72
CA ASN A 139 4.74 20.56 -16.66
C ASN A 139 3.57 21.40 -16.12
N SER A 140 3.80 22.71 -15.96
CA SER A 140 2.86 23.60 -15.27
C SER A 140 1.49 23.75 -15.96
N LEU A 141 1.42 23.56 -17.29
CA LEU A 141 0.17 23.64 -18.03
C LEU A 141 -0.75 22.45 -17.69
N GLU A 142 -0.19 21.25 -17.70
CA GLU A 142 -0.86 20.00 -17.35
C GLU A 142 -1.27 19.99 -15.87
N ALA A 143 -0.38 20.45 -14.97
CA ALA A 143 -0.71 20.64 -13.57
C ALA A 143 -1.94 21.54 -13.38
N GLY A 144 -1.95 22.70 -14.06
CA GLY A 144 -3.09 23.62 -14.03
C GLY A 144 -4.40 23.03 -14.58
N ARG A 145 -4.33 22.11 -15.55
CA ARG A 145 -5.51 21.37 -16.04
C ARG A 145 -6.01 20.38 -15.00
N CYS A 146 -5.12 19.65 -14.34
CA CYS A 146 -5.47 18.69 -13.31
C CYS A 146 -6.10 19.38 -12.09
N TYR A 147 -5.50 20.47 -11.60
CA TYR A 147 -6.06 21.22 -10.47
C TYR A 147 -7.45 21.81 -10.76
N LYS A 148 -7.76 22.16 -12.02
CA LYS A 148 -9.11 22.58 -12.43
C LYS A 148 -10.14 21.45 -12.39
N LYS A 149 -9.73 20.19 -12.48
CA LYS A 149 -10.59 19.02 -12.31
C LYS A 149 -10.69 18.57 -10.85
N ALA A 150 -9.83 19.09 -9.97
CA ALA A 150 -9.80 18.77 -8.55
C ALA A 150 -10.62 19.75 -7.69
N ILE A 151 -11.53 20.54 -8.28
CA ILE A 151 -12.37 21.55 -7.61
C ILE A 151 -13.87 21.29 -7.82
#